data_AF-A0A2N0Z5E3-F1
#
_entry.id   AF-A0A2N0Z5E3-F1
#
_cell.length_a   1.000
_cell.length_b   1.000
_cell.length_c   1.000
_cell.angle_alpha   90.00
_cell.angle_beta   90.00
_cell.angle_gamma   90.00
#
_symmetry.space_group_name_H-M   'P 1'
#
loop_
_entity.id
_entity.type
_entity.pdbx_description
1 polymer ?
#
loop_
_entity_poly.entity_id
_entity_poly.type
_entity_poly.pdbx_seq_one_letter_code
_entity_poly.pdbx_strand_id
1 'polypeptide(L)'
;MKRKARIGVERALKLHIGKNSSHSVNYYSKVLFVILISILLINILVSFFTIYITRQQSIDYITNTVNLYLKDTQQKLNAVDHFMIWTVKHEPLIKNIEDAQDMAQLPKSISDFRSRVNDFQYTTGKEYQFFLSLKKENYFFNSSPIRMNYSEYLQIKEFYLSGNAYSNSYENLYTWQPLKINNKFYLSHKLDYENRVFICLIAVDDILLPLQDVNLGANGKIIIKSDEYGFLSSSNQVHSFNKKGSNNFFRSNLVFKGENTSLPFSLHVSVDHFSAFGKVVIAQFALIAATIIISIILFLILLYIKNRVISPIQVFSKNLSDINQNNETIDFENSSIIELEQANEQFRGLIKEIKNLKVNIYEQEFEKKQIQMDFMKLQIKPHFYLNCLTTIYSMAQMKMDKEIKEMALSTSKYFRYLFQTNQNFVRLEKELNHVNDYLSIQKLVHGPAFLFEKFIEQDIEKTKIPPLVLQTFMENTIKYAVSLDEEARISLRVFSIDIDNKKYIKIMISDSGPGFPSDVLDKLQKNIPVTDKEGNHVGINNVIQRLRLLYAGEFLTEFSNGPNGGAFINLMIPYHIYGE
;
A
#
# COMPACT_ATOMS: atom_id res chain seq x y z
N MET A 1 36.19 -20.57 -29.58
CA MET A 1 34.96 -19.91 -30.10
C MET A 1 33.70 -20.12 -29.23
N LYS A 2 33.44 -21.29 -28.62
CA LYS A 2 32.20 -21.54 -27.82
C LYS A 2 32.05 -20.76 -26.50
N ARG A 3 33.13 -20.21 -25.92
CA ARG A 3 33.08 -19.46 -24.64
C ARG A 3 32.69 -17.98 -24.79
N LYS A 4 32.97 -17.35 -25.95
CA LYS A 4 32.54 -15.97 -26.27
C LYS A 4 31.06 -15.89 -26.68
N ALA A 5 30.51 -16.95 -27.27
CA ALA A 5 29.08 -17.02 -27.61
C ALA A 5 28.18 -17.12 -26.35
N ARG A 6 28.61 -17.83 -25.30
CA ARG A 6 27.83 -17.99 -24.06
C ARG A 6 27.75 -16.69 -23.24
N ILE A 7 28.84 -15.90 -23.23
CA ILE A 7 28.90 -14.60 -22.54
C ILE A 7 28.12 -13.53 -23.31
N GLY A 8 28.08 -13.62 -24.65
CA GLY A 8 27.26 -12.74 -25.50
C GLY A 8 25.76 -12.96 -25.30
N VAL A 9 25.32 -14.22 -25.14
CA VAL A 9 23.91 -14.56 -24.90
C VAL A 9 23.47 -14.19 -23.49
N GLU A 10 24.30 -14.37 -22.46
CA GLU A 10 23.99 -13.89 -21.09
C GLU A 10 23.98 -12.36 -20.97
N ARG A 11 24.83 -11.64 -21.71
CA ARG A 11 24.77 -10.17 -21.77
C ARG A 11 23.57 -9.67 -22.56
N ALA A 12 23.18 -10.35 -23.63
CA ALA A 12 21.99 -9.99 -24.41
C ALA A 12 20.69 -10.24 -23.62
N LEU A 13 20.60 -11.33 -22.85
CA LEU A 13 19.46 -11.60 -21.96
C LEU A 13 19.38 -10.63 -20.77
N LYS A 14 20.52 -10.11 -20.29
CA LYS A 14 20.53 -9.06 -19.24
C LYS A 14 20.26 -7.64 -19.77
N LEU A 15 20.36 -7.40 -21.07
CA LEU A 15 20.13 -6.09 -21.70
C LEU A 15 18.71 -5.92 -22.28
N HIS A 16 17.91 -6.99 -22.36
CA HIS A 16 16.53 -6.94 -22.85
C HIS A 16 15.44 -7.16 -21.80
N ILE A 17 15.83 -7.47 -20.57
CA ILE A 17 14.93 -7.32 -19.42
C ILE A 17 15.25 -5.96 -18.83
N GLY A 18 14.65 -4.93 -19.42
CA GLY A 18 14.52 -3.65 -18.75
C GLY A 18 14.09 -3.95 -17.33
N LYS A 19 14.87 -3.45 -16.37
CA LYS A 19 14.60 -3.55 -14.94
C LYS A 19 13.32 -2.73 -14.69
N ASN A 20 12.17 -3.27 -15.08
CA ASN A 20 10.89 -2.81 -14.61
C ASN A 20 10.98 -3.06 -13.11
N SER A 21 11.29 -2.00 -12.37
CA SER A 21 11.13 -1.99 -10.93
C SER A 21 9.65 -2.21 -10.69
N SER A 22 9.25 -3.47 -10.58
CA SER A 22 7.90 -3.88 -10.23
C SER A 22 7.70 -3.45 -8.79
N HIS A 23 7.23 -2.22 -8.64
CA HIS A 23 6.98 -1.64 -7.34
C HIS A 23 5.72 -2.28 -6.77
N SER A 24 5.72 -2.55 -5.46
CA SER A 24 4.55 -3.10 -4.79
C SER A 24 3.37 -2.13 -4.93
N VAL A 25 2.14 -2.63 -4.90
CA VAL A 25 0.95 -1.77 -4.99
C VAL A 25 0.93 -0.69 -3.90
N ASN A 26 1.58 -0.96 -2.76
CA ASN A 26 1.77 -0.02 -1.67
C ASN A 26 2.66 1.19 -2.07
N TYR A 27 3.63 1.00 -2.97
CA TYR A 27 4.42 2.10 -3.53
C TYR A 27 3.55 3.03 -4.38
N TYR A 28 2.74 2.49 -5.30
CA TYR A 28 1.83 3.30 -6.12
C TYR A 28 0.79 4.04 -5.27
N SER A 29 0.26 3.40 -4.22
CA SER A 29 -0.61 4.07 -3.25
C SER A 29 0.06 5.25 -2.55
N LYS A 30 1.32 5.11 -2.13
CA LYS A 30 2.11 6.21 -1.54
C LYS A 30 2.37 7.34 -2.54
N VAL A 31 2.74 7.00 -3.78
CA VAL A 31 2.96 8.00 -4.84
C VAL A 31 1.69 8.79 -5.11
N LEU A 32 0.54 8.12 -5.22
CA LEU A 32 -0.75 8.80 -5.46
C LEU A 32 -1.11 9.73 -4.28
N PHE A 33 -0.81 9.32 -3.06
CA PHE A 33 -1.04 10.14 -1.87
C PHE A 33 -0.17 11.41 -1.86
N VAL A 34 1.10 11.29 -2.25
CA VAL A 34 2.00 12.46 -2.40
C VAL A 34 1.46 13.42 -3.46
N ILE A 35 1.04 12.90 -4.62
CA ILE A 35 0.46 13.73 -5.69
C ILE A 35 -0.79 14.46 -5.21
N LEU A 36 -1.68 13.77 -4.49
CA LEU A 36 -2.91 14.35 -3.95
C LEU A 36 -2.63 15.52 -2.98
N ILE A 37 -1.68 15.32 -2.06
CA ILE A 37 -1.25 16.37 -1.12
C ILE A 37 -0.64 17.55 -1.86
N SER A 38 0.19 17.30 -2.88
CA SER A 38 0.79 18.37 -3.68
C SER A 38 -0.28 19.20 -4.39
N ILE A 39 -1.29 18.56 -5.00
CA ILE A 39 -2.40 19.26 -5.66
C ILE A 39 -3.20 20.09 -4.65
N LEU A 40 -3.46 19.57 -3.45
CA LEU A 40 -4.19 20.27 -2.40
C LEU A 40 -3.40 21.50 -1.90
N LEU A 41 -2.09 21.36 -1.68
CA LEU A 41 -1.22 22.47 -1.30
C LEU A 41 -1.18 23.57 -2.36
N ILE A 42 -1.07 23.20 -3.64
CA ILE A 42 -1.09 24.16 -4.75
C ILE A 42 -2.43 24.91 -4.78
N ASN A 43 -3.55 24.21 -4.64
CA ASN A 43 -4.88 24.86 -4.63
C ASN A 43 -5.05 25.84 -3.47
N ILE A 44 -4.60 25.48 -2.27
CA ILE A 44 -4.63 26.37 -1.09
C ILE A 44 -3.79 27.62 -1.34
N LEU A 45 -2.58 27.45 -1.90
CA LEU A 45 -1.68 28.56 -2.19
C LEU A 45 -2.26 29.51 -3.25
N VAL A 46 -2.80 28.96 -4.34
CA VAL A 46 -3.45 29.75 -5.40
C VAL A 46 -4.65 30.52 -4.85
N SER A 47 -5.51 29.86 -4.08
CA SER A 47 -6.69 30.50 -3.50
C SER A 47 -6.33 31.61 -2.52
N PHE A 48 -5.31 31.41 -1.67
CA PHE A 48 -4.78 32.46 -0.79
C PHE A 48 -4.28 33.67 -1.58
N PHE A 49 -3.54 33.43 -2.67
CA PHE A 49 -3.04 34.49 -3.54
C PHE A 49 -4.19 35.24 -4.25
N THR A 50 -5.22 34.52 -4.71
CA THR A 50 -6.40 35.15 -5.32
C THR A 50 -7.18 36.00 -4.31
N ILE A 51 -7.37 35.53 -3.08
CA ILE A 51 -8.02 36.31 -2.01
C ILE A 51 -7.23 37.58 -1.71
N TYR A 52 -5.90 37.47 -1.66
CA TYR A 52 -5.02 38.62 -1.46
C TYR A 52 -5.13 39.65 -2.61
N ILE A 53 -5.07 39.20 -3.87
CA ILE A 53 -5.23 40.10 -5.02
C ILE A 53 -6.61 40.76 -5.03
N THR A 54 -7.66 39.98 -4.81
CA THR A 54 -9.04 40.48 -4.80
C THR A 54 -9.23 41.55 -3.73
N ARG A 55 -8.61 41.37 -2.55
CA ARG A 55 -8.59 42.39 -1.50
C ARG A 55 -7.94 43.68 -1.97
N GLN A 56 -6.79 43.62 -2.62
CA GLN A 56 -6.10 44.81 -3.14
C GLN A 56 -6.94 45.51 -4.21
N GLN A 57 -7.47 44.75 -5.17
CA GLN A 57 -8.35 45.29 -6.21
C GLN A 57 -9.60 45.98 -5.64
N SER A 58 -10.18 45.45 -4.56
CA SER A 58 -11.31 46.09 -3.87
C SER A 58 -10.94 47.42 -3.24
N ILE A 59 -9.76 47.53 -2.63
CA ILE A 59 -9.26 48.79 -2.05
C ILE A 59 -8.99 49.80 -3.16
N ASP A 60 -8.33 49.39 -4.24
CA ASP A 60 -8.01 50.26 -5.37
C ASP A 60 -9.27 50.78 -6.06
N TYR A 61 -10.27 49.91 -6.29
CA TYR A 61 -11.56 50.29 -6.86
C TYR A 61 -12.24 51.39 -6.04
N ILE A 62 -12.31 51.22 -4.72
CA ILE A 62 -12.96 52.20 -3.85
C ILE A 62 -12.14 53.48 -3.76
N THR A 63 -10.82 53.37 -3.65
CA THR A 63 -9.91 54.52 -3.61
C THR A 63 -10.04 55.37 -4.86
N ASN A 64 -10.04 54.76 -6.04
CA ASN A 64 -10.20 55.46 -7.31
C ASN A 64 -11.59 56.07 -7.46
N THR A 65 -12.64 55.34 -7.08
CA THR A 65 -14.03 55.84 -7.14
C THR A 65 -14.23 57.06 -6.24
N VAL A 66 -13.75 56.99 -5.00
CA VAL A 66 -13.82 58.09 -4.04
C VAL A 66 -12.98 59.29 -4.51
N ASN A 67 -11.76 59.07 -5.02
CA ASN A 67 -10.93 60.15 -5.56
C ASN A 67 -11.57 60.86 -6.75
N LEU A 68 -12.19 60.11 -7.67
CA LEU A 68 -12.94 60.69 -8.80
C LEU A 68 -14.10 61.55 -8.30
N TYR A 69 -14.84 61.07 -7.31
CA TYR A 69 -15.94 61.81 -6.69
C TYR A 69 -15.48 63.08 -5.97
N LEU A 70 -14.39 63.00 -5.19
CA LEU A 70 -13.83 64.17 -4.51
C LEU A 70 -13.36 65.22 -5.51
N LYS A 71 -12.79 64.79 -6.66
CA LYS A 71 -12.39 65.69 -7.74
C LYS A 71 -13.60 66.37 -8.41
N ASP A 72 -14.69 65.65 -8.67
CA ASP A 72 -15.95 66.23 -9.18
C ASP A 72 -16.54 67.23 -8.19
N THR A 73 -16.56 66.87 -6.90
CA THR A 73 -17.03 67.76 -5.82
C THR A 73 -16.20 69.03 -5.75
N GLN A 74 -14.86 68.91 -5.82
CA GLN A 74 -13.96 70.06 -5.86
C GLN A 74 -14.25 70.96 -7.08
N GLN A 75 -14.45 70.39 -8.26
CA GLN A 75 -14.79 71.16 -9.46
C GLN A 75 -16.12 71.91 -9.31
N LYS A 76 -17.15 71.29 -8.72
CA LYS A 76 -18.43 71.94 -8.42
C LYS A 76 -18.28 73.07 -7.40
N LEU A 77 -17.56 72.85 -6.30
CA LEU A 77 -17.32 73.88 -5.29
C LEU A 77 -16.55 75.07 -5.86
N ASN A 78 -15.55 74.83 -6.73
CA ASN A 78 -14.82 75.89 -7.43
C ASN A 78 -15.71 76.63 -8.43
N ALA A 79 -16.59 75.93 -9.14
CA ALA A 79 -17.55 76.56 -10.06
C ALA A 79 -18.54 77.46 -9.29
N VAL A 80 -19.01 77.01 -8.12
CA VAL A 80 -19.85 77.80 -7.22
C VAL A 80 -19.10 79.03 -6.71
N ASP A 81 -17.87 78.87 -6.23
CA ASP A 81 -17.03 80.00 -5.77
C ASP A 81 -16.85 81.05 -6.88
N HIS A 82 -16.42 80.62 -8.07
CA HIS A 82 -16.29 81.51 -9.23
C HIS A 82 -17.62 82.19 -9.59
N PHE A 83 -18.73 81.45 -9.59
CA PHE A 83 -20.06 82.01 -9.85
C PHE A 83 -20.42 83.06 -8.80
N MET A 84 -20.19 82.79 -7.51
CA MET A 84 -20.49 83.72 -6.43
C MET A 84 -19.64 84.99 -6.51
N ILE A 85 -18.33 84.87 -6.71
CA ILE A 85 -17.41 86.01 -6.86
C ILE A 85 -17.82 86.88 -8.04
N TRP A 86 -18.08 86.26 -9.19
CA TRP A 86 -18.47 86.98 -10.39
C TRP A 86 -19.83 87.67 -10.20
N THR A 87 -20.80 86.94 -9.63
CA THR A 87 -22.17 87.44 -9.40
C THR A 87 -22.17 88.65 -8.49
N VAL A 88 -21.50 88.58 -7.34
CA VAL A 88 -21.48 89.69 -6.37
C VAL A 88 -20.83 90.95 -6.94
N LYS A 89 -19.75 90.81 -7.70
CA LYS A 89 -18.96 91.94 -8.23
C LYS A 89 -19.52 92.53 -9.53
N HIS A 90 -20.03 91.71 -10.43
CA HIS A 90 -20.31 92.13 -11.82
C HIS A 90 -21.77 91.98 -12.26
N GLU A 91 -22.63 91.29 -11.50
CA GLU A 91 -24.00 91.00 -11.96
C GLU A 91 -24.88 92.26 -11.98
N PRO A 92 -25.30 92.75 -13.17
CA PRO A 92 -26.22 93.89 -13.26
C PRO A 92 -27.59 93.59 -12.64
N LEU A 93 -28.04 92.33 -12.62
CA LEU A 93 -29.33 91.96 -12.03
C LEU A 93 -29.41 92.27 -10.53
N ILE A 94 -28.30 92.16 -9.78
CA ILE A 94 -28.28 92.54 -8.36
C ILE A 94 -28.43 94.06 -8.21
N LYS A 95 -27.81 94.84 -9.11
CA LYS A 95 -27.95 96.28 -9.11
C LYS A 95 -29.39 96.71 -9.40
N ASN A 96 -30.09 96.02 -10.31
CA ASN A 96 -31.51 96.24 -10.56
C ASN A 96 -32.42 95.92 -9.35
N ILE A 97 -31.96 95.07 -8.42
CA ILE A 97 -32.65 94.81 -7.15
C ILE A 97 -32.36 95.93 -6.14
N GLU A 98 -31.13 96.46 -6.10
CA GLU A 98 -30.74 97.57 -5.24
C GLU A 98 -31.38 98.91 -5.65
N ASP A 99 -31.53 99.16 -6.95
CA ASP A 99 -32.06 100.41 -7.50
C ASP A 99 -33.61 100.42 -7.61
N ALA A 100 -34.29 99.32 -7.29
CA ALA A 100 -35.75 99.20 -7.42
C ALA A 100 -36.48 100.00 -6.33
N GLN A 101 -37.08 101.13 -6.71
CA GLN A 101 -37.83 102.01 -5.79
C GLN A 101 -39.32 101.64 -5.65
N ASP A 102 -39.88 100.85 -6.57
CA ASP A 102 -41.33 100.54 -6.65
C ASP A 102 -41.68 99.09 -6.26
N MET A 103 -42.82 98.90 -5.59
CA MET A 103 -43.39 97.58 -5.22
C MET A 103 -43.60 96.61 -6.40
N ALA A 104 -43.75 97.12 -7.63
CA ALA A 104 -43.97 96.29 -8.82
C ALA A 104 -42.66 95.85 -9.51
N GLN A 105 -41.57 96.61 -9.34
CA GLN A 105 -40.29 96.34 -10.03
C GLN A 105 -39.44 95.32 -9.25
N LEU A 106 -39.45 95.39 -7.92
CA LEU A 106 -38.66 94.51 -7.06
C LEU A 106 -38.96 93.01 -7.24
N PRO A 107 -40.22 92.53 -7.29
CA PRO A 107 -40.51 91.12 -7.51
C PRO A 107 -40.00 90.60 -8.86
N LYS A 108 -40.04 91.45 -9.89
CA LYS A 108 -39.55 91.11 -11.24
C LYS A 108 -38.03 90.98 -11.25
N SER A 109 -37.31 91.96 -10.70
CA SER A 109 -35.84 91.91 -10.58
C SER A 109 -35.35 90.69 -9.78
N ILE A 110 -36.06 90.33 -8.69
CA ILE A 110 -35.79 89.11 -7.92
C ILE A 110 -36.06 87.86 -8.76
N SER A 111 -37.14 87.83 -9.54
CA SER A 111 -37.48 86.69 -10.41
C SER A 111 -36.44 86.47 -11.50
N ASP A 112 -35.98 87.55 -12.15
CA ASP A 112 -34.95 87.48 -13.20
C ASP A 112 -33.61 86.97 -12.63
N PHE A 113 -33.22 87.45 -11.45
CA PHE A 113 -32.05 86.95 -10.75
C PHE A 113 -32.18 85.47 -10.32
N ARG A 114 -33.36 85.06 -9.84
CA ARG A 114 -33.66 83.65 -9.52
C ARG A 114 -33.55 82.75 -10.75
N SER A 115 -34.01 83.21 -11.92
CA SER A 115 -33.87 82.45 -13.17
C SER A 115 -32.41 82.20 -13.50
N ARG A 116 -31.56 83.23 -13.37
CA ARG A 116 -30.12 83.11 -13.62
C ARG A 116 -29.43 82.14 -12.66
N VAL A 117 -29.76 82.19 -11.37
CA VAL A 117 -29.23 81.26 -10.38
C VAL A 117 -29.70 79.83 -10.67
N ASN A 118 -30.97 79.65 -11.04
CA ASN A 118 -31.51 78.35 -11.42
C ASN A 118 -30.83 77.80 -12.70
N ASP A 119 -30.48 78.66 -13.66
CA ASP A 119 -29.71 78.25 -14.85
C ASP A 119 -28.33 77.70 -14.47
N PHE A 120 -27.66 78.34 -13.51
CA PHE A 120 -26.39 77.84 -12.96
C PHE A 120 -26.55 76.52 -12.18
N GLN A 121 -27.68 76.32 -11.48
CA GLN A 121 -27.95 75.06 -10.78
C GLN A 121 -28.10 73.85 -11.72
N TYR A 122 -28.34 74.04 -13.03
CA TYR A 122 -28.31 72.92 -13.97
C TYR A 122 -26.92 72.32 -14.17
N THR A 123 -25.84 73.09 -13.95
CA THR A 123 -24.46 72.61 -14.12
C THR A 123 -23.85 72.09 -12.82
N THR A 124 -24.25 72.66 -11.67
CA THR A 124 -23.69 72.30 -10.36
C THR A 124 -24.55 71.35 -9.55
N GLY A 125 -25.88 71.44 -9.69
CA GLY A 125 -26.86 70.68 -8.93
C GLY A 125 -27.84 71.57 -8.15
N LYS A 126 -29.04 71.05 -7.90
CA LYS A 126 -30.11 71.77 -7.16
C LYS A 126 -29.95 71.70 -5.64
N GLU A 127 -28.98 70.94 -5.16
CA GLU A 127 -28.55 70.82 -3.77
C GLU A 127 -27.84 72.07 -3.25
N TYR A 128 -27.19 72.85 -4.13
CA TYR A 128 -26.57 74.13 -3.78
C TYR A 128 -27.63 75.22 -3.67
N GLN A 129 -27.87 75.73 -2.46
CA GLN A 129 -28.90 76.74 -2.19
C GLN A 129 -28.28 78.11 -2.02
N PHE A 130 -28.82 79.10 -2.72
CA PHE A 130 -28.29 80.46 -2.76
C PHE A 130 -29.22 81.44 -2.05
N PHE A 131 -28.63 82.36 -1.29
CA PHE A 131 -29.32 83.45 -0.60
C PHE A 131 -28.59 84.75 -0.85
N LEU A 132 -29.34 85.84 -1.01
CA LEU A 132 -28.81 87.18 -1.13
C LEU A 132 -29.33 88.04 0.03
N SER A 133 -28.41 88.76 0.67
CA SER A 133 -28.71 89.74 1.69
C SER A 133 -28.16 91.12 1.29
N LEU A 134 -28.98 92.15 1.41
CA LEU A 134 -28.59 93.55 1.17
C LEU A 134 -28.58 94.29 2.50
N LYS A 135 -27.39 94.76 2.94
CA LYS A 135 -27.18 95.26 4.33
C LYS A 135 -27.97 96.54 4.63
N LYS A 136 -28.00 97.49 3.69
CA LYS A 136 -28.65 98.80 3.85
C LYS A 136 -30.17 98.72 4.06
N GLU A 137 -30.80 97.69 3.50
CA GLU A 137 -32.26 97.55 3.45
C GLU A 137 -32.78 96.39 4.33
N ASN A 138 -31.88 95.65 5.00
CA ASN A 138 -32.20 94.43 5.76
C ASN A 138 -33.00 93.37 4.95
N TYR A 139 -32.85 93.36 3.63
CA TYR A 139 -33.46 92.36 2.76
C TYR A 139 -32.64 91.09 2.78
N PHE A 140 -33.29 89.96 3.06
CA PHE A 140 -32.74 88.61 2.93
C PHE A 140 -33.75 87.74 2.19
N PHE A 141 -33.37 87.19 1.04
CA PHE A 141 -34.24 86.32 0.26
C PHE A 141 -33.46 85.14 -0.35
N ASN A 142 -34.19 84.07 -0.64
CA ASN A 142 -33.66 82.92 -1.37
C ASN A 142 -33.55 83.24 -2.86
N SER A 143 -32.35 83.05 -3.41
CA SER A 143 -32.02 83.23 -4.82
C SER A 143 -32.18 81.94 -5.61
N SER A 144 -32.30 80.80 -4.93
CA SER A 144 -32.65 79.49 -5.51
C SER A 144 -33.93 78.90 -4.90
N PRO A 145 -34.53 77.86 -5.49
CA PRO A 145 -35.59 77.08 -4.83
C PRO A 145 -35.13 76.54 -3.47
N ILE A 146 -35.96 76.72 -2.45
CA ILE A 146 -35.68 76.26 -1.08
C ILE A 146 -35.98 74.76 -0.98
N ARG A 147 -35.03 73.95 -0.50
CA ARG A 147 -35.24 72.50 -0.21
C ARG A 147 -35.21 72.18 1.29
N MET A 148 -35.09 73.19 2.14
CA MET A 148 -35.10 73.06 3.60
C MET A 148 -36.49 73.40 4.17
N ASN A 149 -36.75 72.99 5.40
CA ASN A 149 -38.00 73.32 6.08
C ASN A 149 -38.01 74.80 6.50
N TYR A 150 -39.21 75.36 6.67
CA TYR A 150 -39.35 76.78 7.01
C TYR A 150 -38.65 77.18 8.32
N SER A 151 -38.61 76.29 9.31
CA SER A 151 -37.88 76.51 10.57
C SER A 151 -36.35 76.56 10.38
N GLU A 152 -35.80 75.75 9.48
CA GLU A 152 -34.38 75.77 9.12
C GLU A 152 -34.04 77.08 8.38
N TYR A 153 -34.92 77.51 7.47
CA TYR A 153 -34.77 78.78 6.75
C TYR A 153 -34.76 79.99 7.68
N LEU A 154 -35.67 80.04 8.66
CA LEU A 154 -35.72 81.14 9.63
C LEU A 154 -34.43 81.22 10.46
N GLN A 155 -33.92 80.08 10.94
CA GLN A 155 -32.66 80.05 11.70
C GLN A 155 -31.45 80.44 10.84
N ILE A 156 -31.41 80.04 9.57
CA ILE A 156 -30.37 80.48 8.63
C ILE A 156 -30.43 81.99 8.44
N LYS A 157 -31.63 82.52 8.20
CA LYS A 157 -31.85 83.95 8.07
C LYS A 157 -31.39 84.69 9.34
N GLU A 158 -31.78 84.22 10.53
CA GLU A 158 -31.32 84.79 11.81
C GLU A 158 -29.79 84.67 11.99
N PHE A 159 -29.17 83.55 11.62
CA PHE A 159 -27.72 83.35 11.74
C PHE A 159 -26.92 84.38 10.93
N TYR A 160 -27.31 84.66 9.69
CA TYR A 160 -26.62 85.65 8.86
C TYR A 160 -26.99 87.10 9.18
N LEU A 161 -28.20 87.37 9.70
CA LEU A 161 -28.64 88.72 10.07
C LEU A 161 -28.19 89.15 11.49
N SER A 162 -28.04 88.23 12.45
CA SER A 162 -27.70 88.51 13.86
C SER A 162 -26.23 88.92 14.12
N GLY A 163 -25.43 89.08 13.07
CA GLY A 163 -24.09 89.65 13.18
C GLY A 163 -22.98 88.69 13.66
N ASN A 164 -23.32 87.49 14.13
CA ASN A 164 -22.34 86.43 14.48
C ASN A 164 -21.52 85.94 13.26
N ALA A 165 -21.89 86.36 12.05
CA ALA A 165 -21.14 86.12 10.80
C ALA A 165 -20.09 87.21 10.47
N TYR A 166 -19.84 88.18 11.35
CA TYR A 166 -18.84 89.25 11.14
C TYR A 166 -17.60 89.13 12.04
N SER A 167 -17.55 88.17 12.96
CA SER A 167 -16.36 87.90 13.78
C SER A 167 -15.65 86.65 13.28
N ASN A 168 -14.89 86.75 12.19
CA ASN A 168 -13.73 85.92 11.95
C ASN A 168 -12.80 86.66 10.98
N SER A 169 -11.50 86.52 11.23
CA SER A 169 -10.36 87.12 10.52
C SER A 169 -10.59 87.38 9.03
N TYR A 170 -10.11 88.54 8.53
CA TYR A 170 -10.17 88.94 7.12
C TYR A 170 -9.61 87.88 6.12
N GLU A 171 -8.86 86.89 6.60
CA GLU A 171 -8.35 85.77 5.81
C GLU A 171 -9.41 84.69 5.48
N ASN A 172 -10.51 84.58 6.23
CA ASN A 172 -11.50 83.51 6.12
C ASN A 172 -12.78 83.89 5.34
N LEU A 173 -12.80 85.05 4.69
CA LEU A 173 -13.99 85.60 4.01
C LEU A 173 -14.31 84.96 2.64
N TYR A 174 -13.43 84.08 2.13
CA TYR A 174 -13.56 83.47 0.80
C TYR A 174 -13.45 81.95 0.80
N THR A 175 -13.68 81.30 1.94
CA THR A 175 -13.58 79.83 2.07
C THR A 175 -14.92 79.20 2.45
N TRP A 176 -15.03 77.90 2.18
CA TRP A 176 -16.17 77.09 2.61
C TRP A 176 -16.01 76.72 4.09
N GLN A 177 -17.03 77.00 4.89
CA GLN A 177 -17.04 76.77 6.34
C GLN A 177 -18.20 75.84 6.72
N PRO A 178 -17.99 74.85 7.59
CA PRO A 178 -19.08 74.01 8.05
C PRO A 178 -19.97 74.75 9.07
N LEU A 179 -21.27 74.49 9.01
CA LEU A 179 -22.31 75.13 9.81
C LEU A 179 -23.27 74.05 10.34
N LYS A 180 -23.62 74.12 11.62
CA LYS A 180 -24.58 73.16 12.23
C LYS A 180 -25.88 73.86 12.58
N ILE A 181 -27.00 73.38 12.03
CA ILE A 181 -28.35 73.94 12.26
C ILE A 181 -29.32 72.79 12.50
N ASN A 182 -30.11 72.86 13.59
CA ASN A 182 -31.12 71.83 13.95
C ASN A 182 -30.62 70.37 13.82
N ASN A 183 -29.39 70.12 14.25
CA ASN A 183 -28.72 68.81 14.22
C ASN A 183 -28.35 68.27 12.82
N LYS A 184 -28.47 69.09 11.76
CA LYS A 184 -27.88 68.83 10.44
C LYS A 184 -26.63 69.67 10.22
N PHE A 185 -25.70 69.14 9.42
CA PHE A 185 -24.50 69.85 9.03
C PHE A 185 -24.64 70.36 7.59
N TYR A 186 -24.22 71.60 7.38
CA TYR A 186 -24.18 72.29 6.11
C TYR A 186 -22.76 72.76 5.84
N LEU A 187 -22.38 72.86 4.57
CA LEU A 187 -21.21 73.59 4.15
C LEU A 187 -21.68 74.94 3.59
N SER A 188 -21.19 76.02 4.20
CA SER A 188 -21.55 77.40 3.92
C SER A 188 -20.40 78.11 3.23
N HIS A 189 -20.68 78.80 2.14
CA HIS A 189 -19.79 79.78 1.56
C HIS A 189 -20.48 81.14 1.55
N LYS A 190 -19.83 82.17 2.08
CA LYS A 190 -20.36 83.52 2.19
C LYS A 190 -19.37 84.47 1.55
N LEU A 191 -19.85 85.33 0.66
CA LEU A 191 -19.08 86.42 0.08
C LEU A 191 -19.71 87.74 0.49
N ASP A 192 -18.87 88.64 0.99
CA ASP A 192 -19.24 89.98 1.42
C ASP A 192 -18.52 91.01 0.56
N TYR A 193 -19.27 91.85 -0.15
CA TYR A 193 -18.72 92.91 -0.99
C TYR A 193 -19.66 94.12 -0.98
N GLU A 194 -19.14 95.26 -0.53
CA GLU A 194 -19.90 96.49 -0.36
C GLU A 194 -21.20 96.28 0.47
N ASN A 195 -22.36 96.41 -0.18
CA ASN A 195 -23.68 96.24 0.42
C ASN A 195 -24.27 94.83 0.26
N ARG A 196 -23.56 93.94 -0.44
CA ARG A 196 -24.08 92.65 -0.91
C ARG A 196 -23.43 91.52 -0.12
N VAL A 197 -24.25 90.65 0.43
CA VAL A 197 -23.81 89.39 1.02
C VAL A 197 -24.48 88.26 0.25
N PHE A 198 -23.69 87.48 -0.48
CA PHE A 198 -24.17 86.31 -1.21
C PHE A 198 -23.71 85.05 -0.49
N ILE A 199 -24.64 84.13 -0.28
CA ILE A 199 -24.44 82.95 0.54
C ILE A 199 -24.84 81.73 -0.27
N CYS A 200 -23.99 80.70 -0.27
CA CYS A 200 -24.32 79.37 -0.75
C CYS A 200 -24.28 78.38 0.42
N LEU A 201 -25.30 77.52 0.50
CA LEU A 201 -25.41 76.44 1.46
C LEU A 201 -25.62 75.12 0.72
N ILE A 202 -24.92 74.07 1.17
CA ILE A 202 -25.18 72.69 0.73
C ILE A 202 -25.21 71.79 1.96
N ALA A 203 -26.17 70.88 2.04
CA ALA A 203 -26.21 69.92 3.15
C ALA A 203 -25.07 68.90 3.01
N VAL A 204 -24.41 68.56 4.11
CA VAL A 204 -23.35 67.54 4.11
C VAL A 204 -23.90 66.18 3.66
N ASP A 205 -25.16 65.88 3.99
CA ASP A 205 -25.83 64.68 3.53
C ASP A 205 -25.96 64.64 1.99
N ASP A 206 -26.25 65.78 1.34
CA ASP A 206 -26.33 65.88 -0.12
C ASP A 206 -24.96 65.68 -0.79
N ILE A 207 -23.87 66.15 -0.16
CA ILE A 207 -22.49 65.87 -0.60
C ILE A 207 -22.16 64.37 -0.46
N LEU A 208 -22.82 63.64 0.43
CA LEU A 208 -22.57 62.22 0.63
C LEU A 208 -23.47 61.31 -0.20
N LEU A 209 -24.61 61.81 -0.71
CA LEU A 209 -25.60 61.03 -1.46
C LEU A 209 -24.97 60.19 -2.59
N PRO A 210 -24.14 60.74 -3.50
CA PRO A 210 -23.60 59.95 -4.60
C PRO A 210 -22.60 58.86 -4.15
N LEU A 211 -22.03 59.01 -2.96
CA LEU A 211 -21.14 58.02 -2.38
C LEU A 211 -21.89 56.90 -1.63
N GLN A 212 -23.19 57.07 -1.35
CA GLN A 212 -24.00 56.01 -0.73
C GLN A 212 -24.21 54.81 -1.66
N ASP A 213 -24.19 55.04 -2.98
CA ASP A 213 -24.33 53.98 -3.99
C ASP A 213 -23.05 53.15 -4.17
N VAL A 214 -21.92 53.60 -3.62
CA VAL A 214 -20.68 52.82 -3.61
C VAL A 214 -20.86 51.64 -2.66
N ASN A 215 -20.64 50.42 -3.16
CA ASN A 215 -20.69 49.22 -2.33
C ASN A 215 -19.49 49.15 -1.39
N LEU A 216 -19.64 49.71 -0.19
CA LEU A 216 -18.63 49.71 0.88
C LEU A 216 -18.72 48.48 1.81
N GLY A 217 -19.72 47.63 1.60
CA GLY A 217 -20.02 46.45 2.43
C GLY A 217 -21.02 46.73 3.54
N ALA A 218 -21.42 45.67 4.24
CA ALA A 218 -22.47 45.71 5.27
C ALA A 218 -22.12 46.64 6.44
N ASN A 219 -20.83 46.82 6.73
CA ASN A 219 -20.34 47.73 7.77
C ASN A 219 -19.64 48.97 7.20
N GLY A 220 -19.76 49.18 5.90
CA GLY A 220 -19.19 50.31 5.20
C GLY A 220 -19.79 51.62 5.70
N LYS A 221 -18.95 52.62 5.97
CA LYS A 221 -19.39 53.94 6.46
C LYS A 221 -18.53 55.04 5.87
N ILE A 222 -19.15 56.16 5.57
CA ILE A 222 -18.47 57.38 5.12
C ILE A 222 -18.72 58.45 6.17
N ILE A 223 -17.65 59.13 6.58
CA ILE A 223 -17.70 60.20 7.56
C ILE A 223 -16.85 61.36 7.03
N ILE A 224 -17.36 62.57 7.19
CA ILE A 224 -16.62 63.79 6.86
C ILE A 224 -16.03 64.37 8.14
N LYS A 225 -14.76 64.76 8.08
CA LYS A 225 -14.08 65.46 9.18
C LYS A 225 -13.48 66.76 8.66
N SER A 226 -13.90 67.88 9.22
CA SER A 226 -13.29 69.20 9.04
C SER A 226 -12.23 69.43 10.12
N ASP A 227 -11.16 70.14 9.78
CA ASP A 227 -10.06 70.42 10.71
C ASP A 227 -10.48 71.41 11.82
N GLU A 228 -11.43 72.30 11.53
CA GLU A 228 -11.92 73.31 12.49
C GLU A 228 -13.08 72.81 13.37
N TYR A 229 -14.00 72.01 12.82
CA TYR A 229 -15.26 71.62 13.51
C TYR A 229 -15.36 70.12 13.86
N GLY A 230 -14.30 69.35 13.59
CA GLY A 230 -14.29 67.91 13.85
C GLY A 230 -15.21 67.13 12.89
N PHE A 231 -15.88 66.09 13.39
CA PHE A 231 -16.71 65.22 12.56
C PHE A 231 -18.06 65.87 12.22
N LEU A 232 -18.34 66.01 10.92
CA LEU A 232 -19.59 66.55 10.37
C LEU A 232 -20.62 65.45 10.14
N SER A 233 -20.76 64.54 11.10
CA SER A 233 -21.66 63.38 11.02
C SER A 233 -22.26 63.07 12.39
N SER A 234 -23.35 62.30 12.42
CA SER A 234 -24.06 61.98 13.67
C SER A 234 -23.15 61.31 14.72
N SER A 235 -23.37 61.59 16.00
CA SER A 235 -22.57 61.06 17.12
C SER A 235 -22.50 59.52 17.11
N ASN A 236 -23.58 58.83 16.72
CA ASN A 236 -23.62 57.38 16.60
C ASN A 236 -22.69 56.84 15.48
N GLN A 237 -22.59 57.54 14.35
CA GLN A 237 -21.68 57.15 13.26
C GLN A 237 -20.22 57.34 13.70
N VAL A 238 -19.90 58.46 14.36
CA VAL A 238 -18.56 58.78 14.88
C VAL A 238 -18.11 57.80 15.98
N HIS A 239 -18.99 57.48 16.94
CA HIS A 239 -18.68 56.49 17.97
C HIS A 239 -18.42 55.11 17.37
N SER A 240 -19.19 54.70 16.37
CA SER A 240 -19.01 53.39 15.70
C SER A 240 -17.74 53.29 14.84
N PHE A 241 -17.23 54.42 14.36
CA PHE A 241 -15.96 54.52 13.63
C PHE A 241 -14.77 54.42 14.60
N ASN A 242 -14.84 55.08 15.76
CA ASN A 242 -13.77 55.07 16.76
C ASN A 242 -13.73 53.81 17.63
N LYS A 243 -14.85 53.10 17.86
CA LYS A 243 -14.91 51.94 18.80
C LYS A 243 -14.22 50.66 18.31
N LYS A 244 -13.83 50.57 17.03
CA LYS A 244 -13.12 49.41 16.47
C LYS A 244 -11.83 49.90 15.84
N GLY A 245 -10.79 50.00 16.68
CA GLY A 245 -9.45 50.34 16.23
C GLY A 245 -8.95 49.40 15.13
N SER A 246 -8.06 49.97 14.31
CA SER A 246 -7.15 49.31 13.38
C SER A 246 -7.76 48.56 12.20
N ASN A 247 -7.12 48.74 11.04
CA ASN A 247 -7.22 47.84 9.91
C ASN A 247 -7.13 46.38 10.40
N ASN A 248 -8.15 45.60 10.07
CA ASN A 248 -8.23 44.16 10.36
C ASN A 248 -8.31 43.40 9.04
N PHE A 249 -8.18 42.07 9.08
CA PHE A 249 -8.23 41.24 7.86
C PHE A 249 -9.46 41.51 6.97
N PHE A 250 -10.59 41.88 7.58
CA PHE A 250 -11.86 42.09 6.87
C PHE A 250 -12.24 43.56 6.64
N ARG A 251 -11.54 44.53 7.26
CA ARG A 251 -11.91 45.95 7.19
C ARG A 251 -10.69 46.86 7.11
N SER A 252 -10.74 47.84 6.24
CA SER A 252 -9.77 48.94 6.20
C SER A 252 -10.47 50.28 6.35
N ASN A 253 -9.82 51.19 7.06
CA ASN A 253 -10.22 52.59 7.13
C ASN A 253 -9.31 53.39 6.19
N LEU A 254 -9.89 53.93 5.13
CA LEU A 254 -9.23 54.78 4.16
C LEU A 254 -9.49 56.24 4.53
N VAL A 255 -8.43 57.04 4.56
CA VAL A 255 -8.51 58.48 4.85
C VAL A 255 -8.07 59.24 3.62
N PHE A 256 -8.99 60.00 3.05
CA PHE A 256 -8.76 60.89 1.93
C PHE A 256 -8.64 62.32 2.48
N LYS A 257 -7.41 62.80 2.60
CA LYS A 257 -7.14 64.14 3.14
C LYS A 257 -7.58 65.22 2.15
N GLY A 258 -8.23 66.27 2.65
CA GLY A 258 -8.63 67.44 1.88
C GLY A 258 -7.45 68.21 1.27
N GLU A 259 -6.26 68.14 1.89
CA GLU A 259 -5.02 68.78 1.41
C GLU A 259 -4.64 68.38 -0.03
N ASN A 260 -4.96 67.15 -0.44
CA ASN A 260 -4.68 66.67 -1.80
C ASN A 260 -5.75 67.09 -2.84
N THR A 261 -6.87 67.64 -2.38
CA THR A 261 -8.05 67.99 -3.20
C THR A 261 -8.55 69.42 -2.95
N SER A 262 -7.79 70.27 -2.26
CA SER A 262 -8.18 71.64 -1.85
C SER A 262 -9.58 71.74 -1.22
N LEU A 263 -10.11 70.63 -0.68
CA LEU A 263 -11.43 70.58 -0.06
C LEU A 263 -11.34 71.03 1.41
N PRO A 264 -12.38 71.69 1.96
CA PRO A 264 -12.41 72.15 3.36
C PRO A 264 -12.62 71.01 4.37
N PHE A 265 -12.59 69.75 3.91
CA PHE A 265 -12.82 68.57 4.72
C PHE A 265 -12.01 67.37 4.23
N SER A 266 -11.78 66.43 5.14
CA SER A 266 -11.25 65.09 4.86
C SER A 266 -12.38 64.05 4.88
N LEU A 267 -12.31 63.09 3.98
CA LEU A 267 -13.27 61.99 3.89
C LEU A 267 -12.67 60.73 4.51
N HIS A 268 -13.39 60.15 5.47
CA HIS A 268 -13.01 58.94 6.17
C HIS A 268 -13.96 57.83 5.73
N VAL A 269 -13.45 56.89 4.95
CA VAL A 269 -14.23 55.80 4.38
C VAL A 269 -13.80 54.48 5.02
N SER A 270 -14.74 53.84 5.71
CA SER A 270 -14.58 52.49 6.22
C SER A 270 -15.12 51.52 5.18
N VAL A 271 -14.31 50.52 4.83
CA VAL A 271 -14.60 49.55 3.78
C VAL A 271 -14.43 48.12 4.28
N ASP A 272 -15.39 47.26 3.96
CA ASP A 272 -15.21 45.82 4.05
C ASP A 272 -14.42 45.32 2.82
N HIS A 273 -13.29 44.62 3.04
CA HIS A 273 -12.32 44.21 2.01
C HIS A 273 -12.88 43.38 0.85
N PHE A 274 -14.05 42.80 1.04
CA PHE A 274 -14.69 41.87 0.10
C PHE A 274 -16.11 42.32 -0.24
N SER A 275 -16.41 43.60 -0.15
CA SER A 275 -17.73 44.16 -0.46
C SER A 275 -18.04 44.04 -1.96
N ALA A 276 -17.28 44.75 -2.80
CA ALA A 276 -17.44 44.74 -4.25
C ALA A 276 -17.16 43.35 -4.88
N PHE A 277 -16.30 42.54 -4.25
CA PHE A 277 -15.84 41.26 -4.78
C PHE A 277 -16.16 40.05 -3.90
N GLY A 278 -17.12 40.17 -2.97
CA GLY A 278 -17.40 39.11 -1.98
C GLY A 278 -17.82 37.79 -2.58
N LYS A 279 -18.56 37.83 -3.70
CA LYS A 279 -18.95 36.63 -4.44
C LYS A 279 -17.74 35.85 -4.95
N VAL A 280 -16.66 36.54 -5.34
CA VAL A 280 -15.41 35.89 -5.79
C VAL A 280 -14.75 35.15 -4.63
N VAL A 281 -14.72 35.76 -3.44
CA VAL A 281 -14.14 35.14 -2.24
C VAL A 281 -14.94 33.92 -1.79
N ILE A 282 -16.28 34.01 -1.79
CA ILE A 282 -17.15 32.86 -1.47
C ILE A 282 -16.92 31.72 -2.47
N ALA A 283 -16.82 32.02 -3.77
CA ALA A 283 -16.51 31.03 -4.79
C ALA A 283 -15.14 30.35 -4.57
N GLN A 284 -14.13 31.11 -4.13
CA GLN A 284 -12.81 30.57 -3.79
C GLN A 284 -12.86 29.61 -2.59
N PHE A 285 -13.61 29.96 -1.53
CA PHE A 285 -13.82 29.04 -0.41
C PHE A 285 -14.58 27.76 -0.84
N ALA A 286 -15.58 27.90 -1.72
CA ALA A 286 -16.29 26.74 -2.26
C ALA A 286 -15.37 25.83 -3.10
N LEU A 287 -14.45 26.38 -3.88
CA LEU A 287 -13.44 25.62 -4.64
C LEU A 287 -12.47 24.87 -3.71
N ILE A 288 -11.97 25.53 -2.65
CA ILE A 288 -11.13 24.86 -1.65
C ILE A 288 -11.91 23.71 -0.99
N ALA A 289 -13.15 23.95 -0.56
CA ALA A 289 -13.98 22.92 0.05
C ALA A 289 -14.21 21.73 -0.90
N ALA A 290 -14.49 21.98 -2.18
CA ALA A 290 -14.67 20.94 -3.18
C ALA A 290 -13.39 20.10 -3.39
N THR A 291 -12.22 20.73 -3.48
CA THR A 291 -10.94 20.02 -3.64
C THR A 291 -10.57 19.18 -2.41
N ILE A 292 -10.90 19.66 -1.20
CA ILE A 292 -10.76 18.90 0.05
C ILE A 292 -11.69 17.68 0.03
N ILE A 293 -12.96 17.86 -0.31
CA ILE A 293 -13.94 16.75 -0.38
C ILE A 293 -13.49 15.68 -1.38
N ILE A 294 -13.08 16.08 -2.58
CA ILE A 294 -12.57 15.15 -3.61
C ILE A 294 -11.34 14.40 -3.09
N SER A 295 -10.43 15.09 -2.38
CA SER A 295 -9.23 14.48 -1.80
C SER A 295 -9.58 13.46 -0.71
N ILE A 296 -10.54 13.76 0.15
CA ILE A 296 -11.04 12.83 1.17
C ILE A 296 -11.67 11.60 0.52
N ILE A 297 -12.52 11.79 -0.49
CA ILE A 297 -13.15 10.69 -1.23
C ILE A 297 -12.09 9.78 -1.86
N LEU A 298 -11.11 10.37 -2.56
CA LEU A 298 -10.02 9.60 -3.17
C LEU A 298 -9.21 8.83 -2.13
N PHE A 299 -8.94 9.44 -0.98
CA PHE A 299 -8.25 8.79 0.13
C PHE A 299 -9.03 7.60 0.68
N LEU A 300 -10.35 7.73 0.87
CA LEU A 300 -11.22 6.64 1.31
C LEU A 300 -11.24 5.49 0.28
N ILE A 301 -11.30 5.81 -1.02
CA ILE A 301 -11.23 4.81 -2.09
C ILE A 301 -9.90 4.05 -2.06
N LEU A 302 -8.77 4.74 -1.84
CA LEU A 302 -7.47 4.07 -1.72
C LEU A 302 -7.39 3.14 -0.52
N LEU A 303 -7.92 3.55 0.63
CA LEU A 303 -8.00 2.68 1.82
C LEU A 303 -8.90 1.47 1.56
N TYR A 304 -10.02 1.68 0.87
CA TYR A 304 -10.92 0.60 0.47
C TYR A 304 -10.20 -0.42 -0.43
N ILE A 305 -9.55 0.03 -1.50
CA ILE A 305 -8.80 -0.84 -2.42
C ILE A 305 -7.66 -1.58 -1.69
N LYS A 306 -6.92 -0.88 -0.82
CA LYS A 306 -5.85 -1.48 -0.03
C LYS A 306 -6.35 -2.65 0.83
N ASN A 307 -7.41 -2.41 1.59
CA ASN A 307 -7.88 -3.39 2.57
C ASN A 307 -8.73 -4.49 1.94
N ARG A 308 -9.56 -4.16 0.94
CA ARG A 308 -10.50 -5.12 0.32
C ARG A 308 -9.94 -5.85 -0.89
N VAL A 309 -8.91 -5.33 -1.56
CA VAL A 309 -8.36 -5.92 -2.79
C VAL A 309 -6.89 -6.30 -2.64
N ILE A 310 -6.03 -5.34 -2.30
CA ILE A 310 -4.58 -5.56 -2.31
C ILE A 310 -4.14 -6.54 -1.21
N SER A 311 -4.64 -6.37 0.02
CA SER A 311 -4.24 -7.21 1.15
C SER A 311 -4.64 -8.69 0.95
N PRO A 312 -5.89 -9.03 0.56
CA PRO A 312 -6.25 -10.43 0.28
C PRO A 312 -5.42 -11.07 -0.84
N ILE A 313 -5.10 -10.32 -1.90
CA ILE A 313 -4.24 -10.81 -3.00
C ILE A 313 -2.82 -11.10 -2.50
N GLN A 314 -2.27 -10.27 -1.60
CA GLN A 314 -0.96 -10.50 -1.01
C GLN A 314 -0.93 -11.75 -0.12
N VAL A 315 -1.98 -11.97 0.67
CA VAL A 315 -2.13 -13.19 1.48
C VAL A 315 -2.23 -14.41 0.57
N PHE A 316 -3.07 -14.37 -0.46
CA PHE A 316 -3.17 -15.44 -1.45
C PHE A 316 -1.82 -15.75 -2.11
N SER A 317 -1.10 -14.72 -2.56
CA SER A 317 0.21 -14.88 -3.18
C SER A 317 1.26 -15.47 -2.22
N LYS A 318 1.20 -15.12 -0.93
CA LYS A 318 2.11 -15.67 0.08
C LYS A 318 1.77 -17.13 0.38
N ASN A 319 0.48 -17.46 0.49
CA ASN A 319 0.03 -18.83 0.68
C ASN A 319 0.49 -19.73 -0.49
N LEU A 320 0.53 -19.21 -1.72
CA LEU A 320 1.10 -19.94 -2.86
C LEU A 320 2.61 -20.21 -2.74
N SER A 321 3.39 -19.27 -2.18
CA SER A 321 4.85 -19.48 -2.03
C SER A 321 5.20 -20.47 -0.93
N ASP A 322 4.41 -20.51 0.14
CA ASP A 322 4.74 -21.25 1.36
C ASP A 322 4.47 -22.78 1.24
N ILE A 323 3.68 -23.19 0.24
CA ILE A 323 3.38 -24.61 -0.10
C ILE A 323 4.62 -25.46 -0.33
N ASN A 324 5.66 -24.85 -0.90
CA ASN A 324 6.85 -25.60 -1.29
C ASN A 324 7.74 -25.97 -0.10
N GLN A 325 7.57 -25.34 1.06
CA GLN A 325 8.51 -25.51 2.17
C GLN A 325 7.97 -26.39 3.30
N ASN A 326 6.68 -26.33 3.62
CA ASN A 326 6.11 -27.09 4.74
C ASN A 326 4.82 -27.79 4.30
N ASN A 327 4.72 -29.12 4.50
CA ASN A 327 3.53 -29.95 4.22
C ASN A 327 2.31 -29.62 5.12
N GLU A 328 2.22 -28.40 5.64
CA GLU A 328 1.15 -27.99 6.56
C GLU A 328 -0.15 -27.70 5.82
N THR A 329 -1.26 -27.82 6.54
CA THR A 329 -2.58 -27.39 6.12
C THR A 329 -2.59 -25.87 6.00
N ILE A 330 -2.59 -25.37 4.77
CA ILE A 330 -2.70 -23.94 4.51
C ILE A 330 -4.16 -23.57 4.69
N ASP A 331 -4.42 -22.82 5.74
CA ASP A 331 -5.72 -22.21 5.97
C ASP A 331 -5.79 -20.93 5.12
N PHE A 332 -6.54 -21.00 4.02
CA PHE A 332 -6.80 -19.83 3.20
C PHE A 332 -7.90 -19.04 3.89
N GLU A 333 -7.53 -17.96 4.59
CA GLU A 333 -8.50 -17.02 5.15
C GLU A 333 -9.51 -16.61 4.08
N ASN A 334 -10.79 -16.64 4.45
CA ASN A 334 -11.88 -16.29 3.55
C ASN A 334 -11.68 -14.87 3.01
N SER A 335 -11.59 -14.73 1.69
CA SER A 335 -11.49 -13.44 1.04
C SER A 335 -12.88 -12.80 0.94
N SER A 336 -12.97 -11.48 1.15
CA SER A 336 -14.20 -10.74 0.85
C SER A 336 -14.45 -10.55 -0.65
N ILE A 337 -13.54 -11.01 -1.52
CA ILE A 337 -13.66 -10.95 -2.98
C ILE A 337 -14.11 -12.32 -3.47
N ILE A 338 -15.29 -12.37 -4.09
CA ILE A 338 -15.92 -13.61 -4.55
C ILE A 338 -15.01 -14.36 -5.54
N GLU A 339 -14.41 -13.66 -6.50
CA GLU A 339 -13.53 -14.25 -7.50
C GLU A 339 -12.24 -14.82 -6.88
N LEU A 340 -11.71 -14.17 -5.84
CA LEU A 340 -10.53 -14.68 -5.13
C LEU A 340 -10.89 -15.89 -4.27
N GLU A 341 -12.09 -15.92 -3.70
CA GLU A 341 -12.57 -17.08 -2.94
C GLU A 341 -12.82 -18.30 -3.83
N GLN A 342 -13.37 -18.09 -5.04
CA GLN A 342 -13.47 -19.16 -6.03
C GLN A 342 -12.09 -19.71 -6.42
N ALA A 343 -11.09 -18.85 -6.59
CA ALA A 343 -9.73 -19.27 -6.85
C ALA A 343 -9.12 -20.03 -5.65
N ASN A 344 -9.36 -19.58 -4.42
CA ASN A 344 -8.97 -20.29 -3.20
C ASN A 344 -9.55 -21.71 -3.16
N GLU A 345 -10.84 -21.87 -3.44
CA GLU A 345 -11.52 -23.17 -3.42
C GLU A 345 -10.97 -24.13 -4.49
N GLN A 346 -10.78 -23.65 -5.72
CA GLN A 346 -10.15 -24.46 -6.77
C GLN A 346 -8.74 -24.89 -6.36
N PHE A 347 -7.99 -23.98 -5.74
CA PHE A 347 -6.64 -24.25 -5.29
C PHE A 347 -6.59 -25.26 -4.13
N ARG A 348 -7.52 -25.17 -3.16
CA ARG A 348 -7.70 -26.18 -2.10
C ARG A 348 -7.95 -27.56 -2.70
N GLY A 349 -8.78 -27.64 -3.74
CA GLY A 349 -9.03 -28.86 -4.50
C GLY A 349 -7.74 -29.48 -5.07
N LEU A 350 -6.94 -28.68 -5.77
CA LEU A 350 -5.66 -29.13 -6.33
C LEU A 350 -4.67 -29.61 -5.26
N ILE A 351 -4.58 -28.92 -4.12
CA ILE A 351 -3.70 -29.34 -3.01
C ILE A 351 -4.14 -30.68 -2.42
N LYS A 352 -5.46 -30.92 -2.31
CA LYS A 352 -6.00 -32.21 -1.86
C LYS A 352 -5.66 -33.33 -2.85
N GLU A 353 -5.79 -33.08 -4.16
CA GLU A 353 -5.40 -34.04 -5.19
C GLU A 353 -3.91 -34.37 -5.15
N ILE A 354 -3.04 -33.37 -5.02
CA ILE A 354 -1.58 -33.58 -4.90
C ILE A 354 -1.25 -34.43 -3.67
N LYS A 355 -1.90 -34.18 -2.52
CA LYS A 355 -1.71 -35.01 -1.31
C LYS A 355 -2.15 -36.46 -1.54
N ASN A 356 -3.30 -36.68 -2.16
CA ASN A 356 -3.79 -38.02 -2.47
C ASN A 356 -2.88 -38.76 -3.46
N LEU A 357 -2.42 -38.09 -4.52
CA LEU A 357 -1.46 -38.65 -5.47
C LEU A 357 -0.16 -39.06 -4.79
N LYS A 358 0.35 -38.23 -3.86
CA LYS A 358 1.55 -38.54 -3.08
C LYS A 358 1.37 -39.80 -2.23
N VAL A 359 0.25 -39.94 -1.54
CA VAL A 359 -0.06 -41.15 -0.74
C VAL A 359 -0.11 -42.39 -1.63
N ASN A 360 -0.84 -42.33 -2.75
CA ASN A 360 -0.96 -43.44 -3.70
C ASN A 360 0.40 -43.89 -4.24
N ILE A 361 1.31 -42.96 -4.57
CA ILE A 361 2.66 -43.29 -5.03
C ILE A 361 3.45 -44.02 -3.94
N TYR A 362 3.35 -43.59 -2.68
CA TYR A 362 4.02 -44.27 -1.57
C TYR A 362 3.49 -45.69 -1.35
N GLU A 363 2.17 -45.88 -1.40
CA GLU A 363 1.55 -47.19 -1.26
C GLU A 363 1.98 -48.15 -2.39
N GLN A 364 1.99 -47.67 -3.64
CA GLN A 364 2.44 -48.45 -4.79
C GLN A 364 3.92 -48.86 -4.69
N GLU A 365 4.80 -47.96 -4.25
CA GLU A 365 6.21 -48.28 -4.06
C GLU A 365 6.43 -49.29 -2.91
N PHE A 366 5.62 -49.22 -1.85
CA PHE A 366 5.65 -50.20 -0.76
C PHE A 366 5.19 -51.58 -1.23
N GLU A 367 4.05 -51.67 -1.92
CA GLU A 367 3.50 -52.92 -2.45
C GLU A 367 4.49 -53.59 -3.43
N LYS A 368 5.10 -52.80 -4.33
CA LYS A 368 6.10 -53.28 -5.28
C LYS A 368 7.31 -53.91 -4.58
N LYS A 369 7.80 -53.29 -3.50
CA LYS A 369 8.91 -53.85 -2.70
C LYS A 369 8.51 -55.15 -2.01
N GLN A 370 7.27 -55.24 -1.52
CA GLN A 370 6.76 -56.45 -0.88
C GLN A 370 6.65 -57.62 -1.87
N ILE A 371 6.08 -57.38 -3.06
CA ILE A 371 5.98 -58.39 -4.13
C ILE A 371 7.36 -58.91 -4.54
N GLN A 372 8.36 -58.02 -4.69
CA GLN A 372 9.74 -58.44 -4.99
C GLN A 372 10.33 -59.34 -3.91
N MET A 373 10.09 -59.02 -2.64
CA MET A 373 10.54 -59.84 -1.51
C MET A 373 9.89 -61.23 -1.52
N ASP A 374 8.60 -61.31 -1.80
CA ASP A 374 7.87 -62.58 -1.80
C ASP A 374 8.25 -63.46 -3.01
N PHE A 375 8.51 -62.87 -4.18
CA PHE A 375 9.07 -63.59 -5.32
C PHE A 375 10.44 -64.23 -5.01
N MET A 376 11.33 -63.51 -4.31
CA MET A 376 12.64 -64.04 -3.93
C MET A 376 12.57 -65.22 -2.94
N LYS A 377 11.48 -65.37 -2.18
CA LYS A 377 11.28 -66.50 -1.25
C LYS A 377 10.90 -67.82 -1.95
N LEU A 378 10.26 -67.75 -3.13
CA LEU A 378 9.62 -68.90 -3.78
C LEU A 378 10.55 -69.77 -4.67
N GLN A 379 11.83 -69.44 -4.82
CA GLN A 379 12.76 -70.26 -5.61
C GLN A 379 13.17 -71.55 -4.85
N ILE A 380 12.28 -72.54 -4.81
CA ILE A 380 12.60 -73.93 -4.47
C ILE A 380 13.27 -74.59 -5.69
N LYS A 381 14.41 -75.28 -5.52
CA LYS A 381 15.03 -76.09 -6.59
C LYS A 381 14.24 -77.39 -6.78
N PRO A 382 13.47 -77.56 -7.89
CA PRO A 382 12.58 -78.71 -8.06
C PRO A 382 13.33 -80.05 -8.14
N HIS A 383 14.59 -80.00 -8.59
CA HIS A 383 15.42 -81.18 -8.81
C HIS A 383 15.80 -81.91 -7.50
N PHE A 384 16.01 -81.19 -6.40
CA PHE A 384 16.39 -81.83 -5.13
C PHE A 384 15.27 -82.72 -4.57
N TYR A 385 14.02 -82.30 -4.71
CA TYR A 385 12.84 -83.09 -4.36
C TYR A 385 12.78 -84.39 -5.17
N LEU A 386 12.93 -84.29 -6.48
CA LEU A 386 12.91 -85.44 -7.39
C LEU A 386 14.07 -86.41 -7.08
N ASN A 387 15.24 -85.89 -6.75
CA ASN A 387 16.39 -86.71 -6.35
C ASN A 387 16.09 -87.50 -5.07
N CYS A 388 15.52 -86.87 -4.04
CA CYS A 388 15.20 -87.56 -2.79
C CYS A 388 14.24 -88.74 -3.02
N LEU A 389 13.20 -88.53 -3.83
CA LEU A 389 12.24 -89.59 -4.17
C LEU A 389 12.88 -90.71 -4.99
N THR A 390 13.73 -90.35 -5.96
CA THR A 390 14.44 -91.32 -6.80
C THR A 390 15.38 -92.17 -5.97
N THR A 391 16.13 -91.58 -5.03
CA THR A 391 17.00 -92.31 -4.10
C THR A 391 16.21 -93.23 -3.18
N ILE A 392 15.08 -92.79 -2.63
CA ILE A 392 14.19 -93.65 -1.84
C ILE A 392 13.70 -94.84 -2.67
N TYR A 393 13.32 -94.60 -3.93
CA TYR A 393 12.89 -95.65 -4.85
C TYR A 393 14.02 -96.66 -5.13
N SER A 394 15.24 -96.20 -5.38
CA SER A 394 16.41 -97.08 -5.55
C SER A 394 16.74 -97.88 -4.28
N MET A 395 16.71 -97.26 -3.11
CA MET A 395 16.91 -97.95 -1.83
C MET A 395 15.83 -99.03 -1.58
N ALA A 396 14.59 -98.77 -1.99
CA ALA A 396 13.49 -99.74 -1.92
C ALA A 396 13.74 -100.96 -2.83
N GLN A 397 14.27 -100.76 -4.04
CA GLN A 397 14.68 -101.86 -4.92
C GLN A 397 15.79 -102.70 -4.30
N MET A 398 16.69 -102.07 -3.54
CA MET A 398 17.83 -102.72 -2.85
C MET A 398 17.48 -103.26 -1.45
N LYS A 399 16.22 -103.15 -0.99
CA LYS A 399 15.73 -103.59 0.34
C LYS A 399 16.47 -102.97 1.53
N MET A 400 16.85 -101.70 1.40
CA MET A 400 17.55 -100.93 2.44
C MET A 400 16.57 -100.26 3.41
N ASP A 401 15.79 -101.08 4.15
CA ASP A 401 14.63 -100.61 4.94
C ASP A 401 14.97 -99.57 6.01
N LYS A 402 16.19 -99.60 6.56
CA LYS A 402 16.65 -98.65 7.58
C LYS A 402 16.94 -97.29 6.96
N GLU A 403 17.69 -97.27 5.87
CA GLU A 403 18.10 -96.09 5.12
C GLU A 403 16.89 -95.42 4.48
N ILE A 404 15.90 -96.17 4.00
CA ILE A 404 14.63 -95.63 3.50
C ILE A 404 13.90 -94.82 4.59
N LYS A 405 13.79 -95.36 5.82
CA LYS A 405 13.12 -94.68 6.93
C LYS A 405 13.85 -93.40 7.31
N GLU A 406 15.18 -93.44 7.35
CA GLU A 406 16.02 -92.29 7.67
C GLU A 406 15.95 -91.21 6.58
N MET A 407 16.01 -91.61 5.31
CA MET A 407 15.88 -90.73 4.15
C MET A 407 14.50 -90.06 4.11
N ALA A 408 13.43 -90.83 4.29
CA ALA A 408 12.06 -90.31 4.29
C ALA A 408 11.82 -89.31 5.44
N LEU A 409 12.32 -89.59 6.63
CA LEU A 409 12.19 -88.70 7.79
C LEU A 409 12.97 -87.39 7.58
N SER A 410 14.23 -87.49 7.13
CA SER A 410 15.10 -86.32 6.88
C SER A 410 14.52 -85.46 5.75
N THR A 411 14.02 -86.09 4.69
CA THR A 411 13.32 -85.42 3.58
C THR A 411 12.06 -84.71 4.06
N SER A 412 11.24 -85.35 4.91
CA SER A 412 10.05 -84.71 5.48
C SER A 412 10.38 -83.50 6.34
N LYS A 413 11.41 -83.58 7.19
CA LYS A 413 11.88 -82.43 8.00
C LYS A 413 12.40 -81.29 7.11
N TYR A 414 13.15 -81.63 6.08
CA TYR A 414 13.65 -80.68 5.08
C TYR A 414 12.51 -79.89 4.42
N PHE A 415 11.48 -80.56 3.90
CA PHE A 415 10.34 -79.88 3.27
C PHE A 415 9.46 -79.12 4.26
N ARG A 416 9.29 -79.66 5.47
CA ARG A 416 8.55 -78.96 6.52
C ARG A 416 9.16 -77.59 6.81
N TYR A 417 10.48 -77.50 6.86
CA TYR A 417 11.16 -76.22 7.03
C TYR A 417 10.89 -75.26 5.88
N LEU A 418 11.01 -75.72 4.62
CA LEU A 418 10.74 -74.89 3.44
C LEU A 418 9.31 -74.32 3.42
N PHE A 419 8.31 -75.12 3.80
CA PHE A 419 6.90 -74.69 3.78
C PHE A 419 6.47 -73.89 5.00
N GLN A 420 7.13 -74.04 6.14
CA GLN A 420 6.77 -73.32 7.37
C GLN A 420 7.46 -71.96 7.50
N THR A 421 8.38 -71.64 6.60
CA THR A 421 9.20 -70.43 6.72
C THR A 421 8.59 -69.27 5.94
N ASN A 422 7.62 -68.58 6.55
CA ASN A 422 6.99 -67.37 6.00
C ASN A 422 7.55 -66.06 6.59
N GLN A 423 8.51 -66.16 7.52
CA GLN A 423 9.10 -65.00 8.20
C GLN A 423 10.36 -64.50 7.47
N ASN A 424 10.60 -63.18 7.53
CA ASN A 424 11.80 -62.58 6.93
C ASN A 424 13.09 -63.01 7.66
N PHE A 425 12.99 -63.45 8.91
CA PHE A 425 14.10 -63.93 9.72
C PHE A 425 13.71 -65.16 10.55
N VAL A 426 14.66 -66.06 10.79
CA VAL A 426 14.55 -67.29 11.58
C VAL A 426 15.73 -67.40 12.54
N ARG A 427 15.58 -68.12 13.65
CA ARG A 427 16.72 -68.39 14.55
C ARG A 427 17.80 -69.17 13.79
N LEU A 428 19.07 -68.82 13.99
CA LEU A 428 20.23 -69.50 13.42
C LEU A 428 20.19 -71.00 13.71
N GLU A 429 19.74 -71.39 14.90
CA GLU A 429 19.46 -72.78 15.28
C GLU A 429 18.60 -73.53 14.24
N LYS A 430 17.54 -72.90 13.73
CA LYS A 430 16.65 -73.53 12.74
C LYS A 430 17.33 -73.72 11.39
N GLU A 431 18.12 -72.73 10.95
CA GLU A 431 18.93 -72.86 9.73
C GLU A 431 20.00 -73.96 9.87
N LEU A 432 20.67 -74.04 11.02
CA LEU A 432 21.65 -75.08 11.30
C LEU A 432 21.02 -76.47 11.34
N ASN A 433 19.83 -76.62 11.94
CA ASN A 433 19.08 -77.86 11.93
C ASN A 433 18.67 -78.26 10.52
N HIS A 434 18.21 -77.31 9.71
CA HIS A 434 17.87 -77.55 8.31
C HIS A 434 19.09 -77.98 7.48
N VAL A 435 20.25 -77.35 7.70
CA VAL A 435 21.52 -77.78 7.10
C VAL A 435 21.91 -79.19 7.54
N ASN A 436 21.72 -79.56 8.82
CA ASN A 436 22.00 -80.93 9.26
C ASN A 436 21.07 -81.95 8.58
N ASP A 437 19.76 -81.65 8.48
CA ASP A 437 18.80 -82.52 7.77
C ASP A 437 19.20 -82.68 6.29
N TYR A 438 19.63 -81.59 5.64
CA TYR A 438 20.16 -81.61 4.27
C TYR A 438 21.42 -82.47 4.14
N LEU A 439 22.39 -82.32 5.04
CA LEU A 439 23.62 -83.10 5.01
C LEU A 439 23.38 -84.59 5.30
N SER A 440 22.42 -84.93 6.17
CA SER A 440 21.99 -86.31 6.38
C SER A 440 21.42 -86.94 5.11
N ILE A 441 20.59 -86.19 4.36
CA ILE A 441 20.10 -86.61 3.04
C ILE A 441 21.29 -86.85 2.10
N GLN A 442 22.24 -85.91 2.03
CA GLN A 442 23.37 -86.01 1.12
C GLN A 442 24.34 -87.15 1.47
N LYS A 443 24.51 -87.48 2.75
CA LYS A 443 25.28 -88.68 3.18
C LYS A 443 24.63 -89.98 2.73
N LEU A 444 23.30 -90.05 2.70
CA LEU A 444 22.58 -91.22 2.19
C LEU A 444 22.66 -91.33 0.66
N VAL A 445 22.77 -90.20 -0.04
CA VAL A 445 22.90 -90.15 -1.51
C VAL A 445 24.33 -90.45 -1.97
N HIS A 446 25.33 -89.87 -1.32
CA HIS A 446 26.75 -89.93 -1.74
C HIS A 446 27.62 -90.87 -0.90
N GLY A 447 27.06 -91.52 0.13
CA GLY A 447 27.84 -92.37 1.03
C GLY A 447 28.87 -91.58 1.85
N PRO A 448 30.04 -92.17 2.19
CA PRO A 448 31.09 -91.51 2.98
C PRO A 448 31.93 -90.51 2.16
N ALA A 449 31.38 -89.89 1.10
CA ALA A 449 32.12 -89.02 0.19
C ALA A 449 32.54 -87.66 0.80
N PHE A 450 32.07 -87.31 2.00
CA PHE A 450 32.50 -86.08 2.65
C PHE A 450 32.45 -86.13 4.18
N LEU A 451 33.35 -85.36 4.80
CA LEU A 451 33.38 -85.06 6.23
C LEU A 451 32.91 -83.63 6.46
N PHE A 452 32.04 -83.46 7.47
CA PHE A 452 31.52 -82.17 7.87
C PHE A 452 31.87 -81.88 9.32
N GLU A 453 32.64 -80.81 9.52
CA GLU A 453 32.98 -80.28 10.83
C GLU A 453 32.29 -78.94 11.03
N LYS A 454 31.72 -78.71 12.22
CA LYS A 454 31.13 -77.42 12.56
C LYS A 454 31.65 -76.91 13.90
N PHE A 455 31.91 -75.61 13.94
CA PHE A 455 32.22 -74.86 15.15
C PHE A 455 31.21 -73.71 15.27
N ILE A 456 30.45 -73.70 16.35
CA ILE A 456 29.44 -72.67 16.64
C ILE A 456 29.80 -72.10 18.01
N GLU A 457 30.02 -70.79 18.09
CA GLU A 457 30.23 -70.12 19.37
C GLU A 457 29.01 -70.32 20.29
N GLN A 458 29.21 -70.33 21.61
CA GLN A 458 28.11 -70.48 22.54
C GLN A 458 27.15 -69.26 22.48
N ASP A 459 25.85 -69.49 22.70
CA ASP A 459 24.78 -68.48 22.78
C ASP A 459 24.44 -67.69 21.50
N ILE A 460 25.12 -67.93 20.36
CA ILE A 460 24.78 -67.26 19.09
C ILE A 460 23.61 -67.93 18.35
N GLU A 461 23.23 -69.15 18.69
CA GLU A 461 22.19 -69.94 18.00
C GLU A 461 20.80 -69.28 18.01
N LYS A 462 20.53 -68.44 19.02
CA LYS A 462 19.25 -67.71 19.17
C LYS A 462 19.13 -66.50 18.26
N THR A 463 20.23 -66.06 17.67
CA THR A 463 20.24 -64.88 16.79
C THR A 463 19.39 -65.13 15.55
N LYS A 464 18.77 -64.09 14.99
CA LYS A 464 17.92 -64.25 13.81
C LYS A 464 18.68 -63.92 12.53
N ILE A 465 18.67 -64.85 11.57
CA ILE A 465 19.24 -64.69 10.23
C ILE A 465 18.16 -64.91 9.16
N PRO A 466 18.34 -64.40 7.93
CA PRO A 466 17.38 -64.69 6.87
C PRO A 466 17.36 -66.19 6.56
N PRO A 467 16.19 -66.77 6.31
CA PRO A 467 16.06 -68.20 6.08
C PRO A 467 16.69 -68.63 4.75
N LEU A 468 17.19 -69.85 4.66
CA LEU A 468 17.87 -70.46 3.51
C LEU A 468 19.21 -69.84 3.12
N VAL A 469 19.78 -68.95 3.94
CA VAL A 469 21.12 -68.39 3.69
C VAL A 469 22.19 -69.46 3.84
N LEU A 470 22.20 -70.16 4.98
CA LEU A 470 23.19 -71.22 5.23
C LEU A 470 22.97 -72.40 4.30
N GLN A 471 21.70 -72.75 4.09
CA GLN A 471 21.31 -73.82 3.18
C GLN A 471 21.84 -73.59 1.77
N THR A 472 21.69 -72.37 1.21
CA THR A 472 22.13 -72.08 -0.17
C THR A 472 23.64 -72.23 -0.32
N PHE A 473 24.42 -71.73 0.65
CA PHE A 473 25.87 -71.88 0.60
C PHE A 473 26.29 -73.34 0.78
N MET A 474 25.68 -74.06 1.73
CA MET A 474 25.96 -75.48 1.95
C MET A 474 25.60 -76.35 0.75
N GLU A 475 24.49 -76.05 0.07
CA GLU A 475 24.08 -76.77 -1.13
C GLU A 475 25.09 -76.59 -2.27
N ASN A 476 25.58 -75.36 -2.47
CA ASN A 476 26.63 -75.09 -3.43
C ASN A 476 27.93 -75.82 -3.06
N THR A 477 28.33 -75.75 -1.78
CA THR A 477 29.51 -76.48 -1.30
C THR A 477 29.41 -77.98 -1.60
N ILE A 478 28.29 -78.64 -1.27
CA ILE A 478 28.12 -80.08 -1.55
C ILE A 478 28.13 -80.35 -3.06
N LYS A 479 27.41 -79.56 -3.86
CA LYS A 479 27.30 -79.76 -5.31
C LYS A 479 28.64 -79.70 -6.03
N TYR A 480 29.55 -78.84 -5.60
CA TYR A 480 30.82 -78.59 -6.30
C TYR A 480 32.03 -79.24 -5.64
N ALA A 481 32.00 -79.49 -4.32
CA ALA A 481 33.13 -80.07 -3.60
C ALA A 481 33.09 -81.59 -3.48
N VAL A 482 31.90 -82.21 -3.52
CA VAL A 482 31.77 -83.67 -3.34
C VAL A 482 31.84 -84.37 -4.70
N SER A 483 32.79 -85.29 -4.84
CA SER A 483 32.94 -86.18 -5.99
C SER A 483 32.98 -87.65 -5.53
N LEU A 484 32.95 -88.60 -6.46
CA LEU A 484 33.08 -90.03 -6.14
C LEU A 484 34.55 -90.46 -5.95
N ASP A 485 35.50 -89.62 -6.33
CA ASP A 485 36.91 -89.97 -6.43
C ASP A 485 37.72 -89.60 -5.17
N GLU A 486 37.29 -88.56 -4.42
CA GLU A 486 37.99 -88.07 -3.22
C GLU A 486 37.01 -87.69 -2.11
N GLU A 487 37.40 -87.96 -0.85
CA GLU A 487 36.63 -87.55 0.32
C GLU A 487 36.78 -86.04 0.57
N ALA A 488 35.70 -85.28 0.38
CA ALA A 488 35.70 -83.83 0.57
C ALA A 488 35.63 -83.46 2.06
N ARG A 489 36.41 -82.46 2.50
CA ARG A 489 36.34 -81.89 3.85
C ARG A 489 35.63 -80.55 3.82
N ILE A 490 34.56 -80.42 4.58
CA ILE A 490 33.74 -79.22 4.68
C ILE A 490 33.75 -78.73 6.12
N SER A 491 34.02 -77.44 6.33
CA SER A 491 34.02 -76.79 7.65
C SER A 491 33.07 -75.60 7.66
N LEU A 492 32.18 -75.56 8.66
CA LEU A 492 31.32 -74.42 8.97
C LEU A 492 31.75 -73.81 10.31
N ARG A 493 32.14 -72.54 10.32
CA ARG A 493 32.43 -71.80 11.56
C ARG A 493 31.49 -70.62 11.70
N VAL A 494 30.84 -70.49 12.85
CA VAL A 494 29.98 -69.35 13.16
C VAL A 494 30.37 -68.77 14.51
N PHE A 495 30.69 -67.48 14.52
CA PHE A 495 31.06 -66.74 15.74
C PHE A 495 30.68 -65.27 15.60
N SER A 496 30.57 -64.59 16.72
CA SER A 496 30.29 -63.16 16.80
C SER A 496 31.58 -62.35 16.79
N ILE A 497 31.52 -61.16 16.18
CA ILE A 497 32.62 -60.20 16.16
C ILE A 497 32.05 -58.79 16.35
N ASP A 498 32.79 -57.95 17.08
CA ASP A 498 32.44 -56.56 17.28
C ASP A 498 33.30 -55.68 16.35
N ILE A 499 32.64 -54.88 15.51
CA ILE A 499 33.29 -53.89 14.65
C ILE A 499 32.61 -52.54 14.89
N ASP A 500 33.38 -51.50 15.20
CA ASP A 500 32.90 -50.13 15.40
C ASP A 500 31.70 -50.02 16.37
N ASN A 501 31.78 -50.68 17.53
CA ASN A 501 30.72 -50.77 18.54
C ASN A 501 29.39 -51.42 18.06
N LYS A 502 29.39 -52.10 16.92
CA LYS A 502 28.28 -52.93 16.44
C LYS A 502 28.68 -54.41 16.50
N LYS A 503 27.78 -55.23 17.03
CA LYS A 503 27.95 -56.69 17.05
C LYS A 503 27.49 -57.28 15.73
N TYR A 504 28.29 -58.17 15.17
CA TYR A 504 28.03 -58.89 13.93
C TYR A 504 28.20 -60.40 14.13
N ILE A 505 27.66 -61.17 13.20
CA ILE A 505 27.87 -62.61 13.09
C ILE A 505 28.72 -62.84 11.86
N LYS A 506 29.82 -63.56 12.05
CA LYS A 506 30.68 -64.05 10.99
C LYS A 506 30.40 -65.54 10.77
N ILE A 507 29.97 -65.87 9.55
CA ILE A 507 29.72 -67.22 9.06
C ILE A 507 30.80 -67.53 8.02
N MET A 508 31.56 -68.58 8.27
CA MET A 508 32.65 -69.00 7.39
C MET A 508 32.39 -70.44 6.94
N ILE A 509 32.34 -70.66 5.64
CA ILE A 509 32.19 -71.98 5.03
C ILE A 509 33.41 -72.23 4.16
N SER A 510 34.07 -73.37 4.36
CA SER A 510 35.25 -73.77 3.59
C SER A 510 35.12 -75.22 3.15
N ASP A 511 35.55 -75.52 1.93
CA ASP A 511 35.62 -76.89 1.42
C ASP A 511 36.99 -77.21 0.80
N SER A 512 37.24 -78.50 0.56
CA SER A 512 38.44 -79.01 -0.12
C SER A 512 38.21 -79.34 -1.60
N GLY A 513 37.18 -78.77 -2.23
CA GLY A 513 36.84 -79.02 -3.62
C GLY A 513 37.76 -78.29 -4.63
N PRO A 514 37.38 -78.22 -5.91
CA PRO A 514 38.16 -77.52 -6.94
C PRO A 514 38.17 -75.98 -6.78
N GLY A 515 37.33 -75.43 -5.89
CA GLY A 515 37.17 -73.99 -5.69
C GLY A 515 36.31 -73.31 -6.76
N PHE A 516 36.16 -71.99 -6.65
CA PHE A 516 35.43 -71.18 -7.64
C PHE A 516 36.25 -71.04 -8.94
N PRO A 517 35.66 -71.26 -10.12
CA PRO A 517 36.27 -70.86 -11.38
C PRO A 517 36.63 -69.36 -11.39
N SER A 518 37.74 -68.98 -12.02
CA SER A 518 38.26 -67.61 -11.97
C SER A 518 37.28 -66.56 -12.51
N ASP A 519 36.50 -66.91 -13.53
CA ASP A 519 35.48 -66.04 -14.13
C ASP A 519 34.25 -65.84 -13.22
N VAL A 520 33.91 -66.85 -12.40
CA VAL A 520 32.84 -66.78 -11.40
C VAL A 520 33.31 -66.00 -10.17
N LEU A 521 34.53 -66.26 -9.70
CA LEU A 521 35.12 -65.59 -8.55
C LEU A 521 35.25 -64.07 -8.79
N ASP A 522 35.75 -63.68 -9.97
CA ASP A 522 35.87 -62.27 -10.36
C ASP A 522 34.52 -61.53 -10.36
N LYS A 523 33.45 -62.19 -10.82
CA LYS A 523 32.10 -61.61 -10.85
C LYS A 523 31.51 -61.49 -9.44
N LEU A 524 31.69 -62.51 -8.61
CA LEU A 524 31.24 -62.49 -7.21
C LEU A 524 31.96 -61.40 -6.40
N GLN A 525 33.27 -61.24 -6.58
CA GLN A 525 34.05 -60.18 -5.93
C GLN A 525 33.66 -58.77 -6.41
N LYS A 526 33.30 -58.61 -7.69
CA LYS A 526 32.82 -57.33 -8.25
C LYS A 526 31.33 -57.07 -8.00
N ASN A 527 30.63 -57.93 -7.26
CA ASN A 527 29.17 -57.87 -7.04
C ASN A 527 28.35 -57.83 -8.35
N ILE A 528 28.88 -58.41 -9.42
CA ILE A 528 28.21 -58.49 -10.72
C ILE A 528 27.36 -59.78 -10.73
N PRO A 529 26.06 -59.72 -11.09
CA PRO A 529 25.23 -60.91 -11.14
C PRO A 529 25.81 -61.98 -12.08
N VAL A 530 26.25 -63.10 -11.52
CA VAL A 530 26.63 -64.29 -12.30
C VAL A 530 25.36 -64.90 -12.89
N THR A 531 25.02 -64.54 -14.13
CA THR A 531 23.85 -65.09 -14.82
C THR A 531 24.34 -66.00 -15.93
N ASP A 532 24.03 -67.29 -15.83
CA ASP A 532 24.26 -68.25 -16.91
C ASP A 532 22.94 -68.49 -17.66
N LYS A 533 23.00 -68.74 -18.97
CA LYS A 533 21.83 -68.95 -19.85
C LYS A 533 20.99 -70.17 -19.44
N GLU A 534 21.54 -71.03 -18.59
CA GLU A 534 20.90 -72.25 -18.05
C GLU A 534 20.44 -72.13 -16.58
N GLY A 535 20.57 -70.97 -15.94
CA GLY A 535 20.05 -70.76 -14.56
C GLY A 535 20.88 -71.39 -13.43
N ASN A 536 22.11 -71.85 -13.70
CA ASN A 536 22.93 -72.61 -12.76
C ASN A 536 23.56 -71.81 -11.57
N HIS A 537 23.45 -70.48 -11.53
CA HIS A 537 24.12 -69.60 -10.54
C HIS A 537 23.18 -68.65 -9.77
N VAL A 538 21.88 -68.93 -9.78
CA VAL A 538 20.85 -68.01 -9.25
C VAL A 538 20.83 -67.94 -7.72
N GLY A 539 21.24 -69.01 -7.02
CA GLY A 539 21.14 -69.10 -5.56
C GLY A 539 21.95 -68.05 -4.79
N ILE A 540 23.25 -67.90 -5.08
CA ILE A 540 24.12 -66.95 -4.36
C ILE A 540 23.69 -65.50 -4.63
N ASN A 541 23.36 -65.17 -5.88
CA ASN A 541 22.90 -63.82 -6.24
C ASN A 541 21.60 -63.47 -5.51
N ASN A 542 20.65 -64.40 -5.40
CA ASN A 542 19.41 -64.17 -4.67
C ASN A 542 19.66 -63.93 -3.18
N VAL A 543 20.57 -64.70 -2.57
CA VAL A 543 20.96 -64.49 -1.16
C VAL A 543 21.55 -63.09 -0.99
N ILE A 544 22.48 -62.66 -1.85
CA ILE A 544 23.11 -61.33 -1.78
C ILE A 544 22.07 -60.20 -2.00
N GLN A 545 21.19 -60.33 -2.98
CA GLN A 545 20.14 -59.34 -3.24
C GLN A 545 19.17 -59.24 -2.06
N ARG A 546 18.79 -60.37 -1.48
CA ARG A 546 17.91 -60.41 -0.31
C ARG A 546 18.58 -59.82 0.93
N LEU A 547 19.87 -60.10 1.15
CA LEU A 547 20.65 -59.46 2.21
C LEU A 547 20.69 -57.94 2.04
N ARG A 548 20.83 -57.45 0.81
CA ARG A 548 20.80 -56.00 0.51
C ARG A 548 19.46 -55.35 0.82
N LEU A 549 18.35 -56.04 0.54
CA LEU A 549 17.00 -55.54 0.87
C LEU A 549 16.72 -55.57 2.37
N LEU A 550 17.17 -56.60 3.09
CA LEU A 550 16.89 -56.77 4.53
C LEU A 550 17.79 -55.94 5.43
N TYR A 551 19.08 -55.79 5.07
CA TYR A 551 20.08 -55.10 5.88
C TYR A 551 20.47 -53.72 5.35
N ALA A 552 19.76 -53.20 4.34
CA ALA A 552 20.04 -51.89 3.72
C ALA A 552 21.51 -51.67 3.31
N GLY A 553 22.24 -52.75 3.00
CA GLY A 553 23.66 -52.72 2.65
C GLY A 553 24.64 -52.88 3.82
N GLU A 554 24.20 -52.98 5.07
CA GLU A 554 25.06 -53.27 6.24
C GLU A 554 25.42 -54.78 6.33
N PHE A 555 26.02 -55.36 5.28
CA PHE A 555 26.54 -56.73 5.30
C PHE A 555 27.78 -56.86 4.41
N LEU A 556 28.63 -57.85 4.66
CA LEU A 556 29.83 -58.13 3.85
C LEU A 556 29.79 -59.59 3.39
N THR A 557 30.10 -59.82 2.12
CA THR A 557 30.31 -61.16 1.55
C THR A 557 31.64 -61.20 0.83
N GLU A 558 32.52 -62.10 1.24
CA GLU A 558 33.81 -62.36 0.60
C GLU A 558 33.86 -63.80 0.10
N PHE A 559 34.30 -63.96 -1.15
CA PHE A 559 34.52 -65.26 -1.78
C PHE A 559 35.98 -65.34 -2.19
N SER A 560 36.64 -66.45 -1.87
CA SER A 560 38.03 -66.73 -2.22
C SER A 560 38.27 -68.23 -2.42
N ASN A 561 39.41 -68.58 -3.02
CA ASN A 561 39.88 -69.96 -3.11
C ASN A 561 41.07 -70.16 -2.17
N GLY A 562 41.19 -71.35 -1.59
CA GLY A 562 42.31 -71.72 -0.73
C GLY A 562 43.63 -71.88 -1.50
N PRO A 563 44.79 -71.73 -0.83
CA PRO A 563 46.12 -71.85 -1.48
C PRO A 563 46.42 -73.25 -2.04
N ASN A 564 45.73 -74.29 -1.55
CA ASN A 564 45.88 -75.68 -2.00
C ASN A 564 44.62 -76.19 -2.76
N GLY A 565 43.76 -75.28 -3.24
CA GLY A 565 42.41 -75.60 -3.72
C GLY A 565 41.33 -75.33 -2.66
N GLY A 566 40.07 -75.58 -3.00
CA GLY A 566 38.91 -75.38 -2.13
C GLY A 566 38.27 -73.99 -2.23
N ALA A 567 36.95 -73.91 -2.02
CA ALA A 567 36.23 -72.64 -1.95
C ALA A 567 36.09 -72.16 -0.50
N PHE A 568 36.14 -70.84 -0.33
CA PHE A 568 36.00 -70.16 0.95
C PHE A 568 34.97 -69.03 0.85
N ILE A 569 33.97 -69.08 1.72
CA ILE A 569 32.86 -68.15 1.77
C ILE A 569 32.84 -67.53 3.15
N ASN A 570 32.95 -66.21 3.21
CA ASN A 570 32.89 -65.43 4.44
C ASN A 570 31.71 -64.45 4.36
N LEU A 571 30.70 -64.66 5.19
CA LEU A 571 29.53 -63.82 5.30
C LEU A 571 29.52 -63.13 6.66
N MET A 572 29.37 -61.81 6.66
CA MET A 572 29.25 -61.00 7.86
C MET A 572 27.94 -60.22 7.84
N ILE A 573 27.09 -60.45 8.84
CA ILE A 573 25.76 -59.82 8.96
C ILE A 573 25.55 -59.24 10.36
N PRO A 574 24.74 -58.17 10.52
CA PRO A 574 24.46 -57.56 11.82
C PRO A 574 23.81 -58.56 12.79
N TYR A 575 24.23 -58.53 14.05
CA TYR A 575 23.68 -59.37 15.10
C TYR A 575 22.30 -58.84 15.52
N HIS A 576 21.23 -59.62 15.27
CA HIS A 576 19.88 -59.28 15.71
C HIS A 576 19.32 -60.28 16.70
N ILE A 577 19.12 -59.82 17.94
CA ILE A 577 18.14 -60.39 18.85
C ILE A 577 16.86 -59.58 18.64
N TYR A 578 15.97 -60.02 17.77
CA TYR A 578 14.61 -59.50 17.82
C TYR A 578 14.03 -59.92 19.17
N GLY A 579 13.60 -58.96 19.99
CA GLY A 579 12.73 -59.23 21.14
C GLY A 579 11.54 -60.09 20.70
N GLU A 580 11.09 -60.96 21.59
CA GLU A 580 9.94 -61.85 21.34
C GLU A 580 8.71 -61.10 20.82
#